data_AF-A0A094EGJ0-F1
#
_entry.id   AF-A0A094EGJ0-F1
#
_cell.length_a   1.000
_cell.length_b   1.000
_cell.length_c   1.000
_cell.angle_alpha   90.00
_cell.angle_beta   90.00
_cell.angle_gamma   90.00
#
_symmetry.space_group_name_H-M   'P 1'
#
loop_
_entity.id
_entity.type
_entity.pdbx_description
1 polymer ?
#
loop_
_entity_poly.entity_id
_entity_poly.type
_entity_poly.pdbx_seq_one_letter_code
_entity_poly.pdbx_strand_id
1 'polypeptide(L)'
;MGYQRSGILAASELFKELIAALLPLIEGGKCKIVGLYSHAGHSYAGSDPATAISLLNDELRALLDASNALRALAPADQLTFSVGATPTTTAVYNLLHPSASASASETTALATLQGTIEAVKQADAAIELHAGVYPVLDMQQLATSARPLSQLSTDDIALTILAEVASIYPHRRTGEALITAGSIALGKDLCKSYDGSGVVSTWGAVG
;
A
#
# COMPACT_ATOMS: atom_id res chain seq x y z
N MET A 1 11.71 -0.72 6.81
CA MET A 1 11.02 -1.58 5.82
C MET A 1 10.89 -0.81 4.52
N GLY A 2 10.94 -1.46 3.35
CA GLY A 2 10.73 -0.80 2.06
C GLY A 2 11.64 -1.25 0.92
N TYR A 3 11.38 -0.72 -0.28
CA TYR A 3 12.03 -1.09 -1.55
C TYR A 3 13.34 -0.32 -1.80
N GLN A 4 14.11 0.00 -0.75
CA GLN A 4 15.31 0.86 -0.80
C GLN A 4 15.10 2.21 -1.54
N ARG A 5 13.86 2.71 -1.63
CA ARG A 5 13.54 3.97 -2.31
C ARG A 5 14.04 5.17 -1.52
N SER A 6 13.73 5.20 -0.23
CA SER A 6 14.09 6.25 0.73
C SER A 6 13.87 5.72 2.15
N GLY A 7 14.29 6.48 3.16
CA GLY A 7 14.16 6.12 4.58
C GLY A 7 15.45 5.57 5.17
N ILE A 8 15.52 5.54 6.50
CA ILE A 8 16.69 5.14 7.27
C ILE A 8 16.34 3.89 8.08
N LEU A 9 17.22 2.90 8.08
CA LEU A 9 17.03 1.70 8.90
C LEU A 9 17.28 2.03 10.37
N ALA A 10 16.37 1.62 11.26
CA ALA A 10 16.47 1.84 12.71
C ALA A 10 17.82 1.40 13.30
N ALA A 11 18.36 0.29 12.80
CA ALA A 11 19.62 -0.28 13.28
C ALA A 11 20.88 0.38 12.68
N SER A 12 20.74 1.33 11.75
CA SER A 12 21.89 1.96 11.09
C SER A 12 22.52 3.08 11.92
N GLU A 13 23.82 3.32 11.76
CA GLU A 13 24.49 4.46 12.39
C GLU A 13 23.91 5.80 11.93
N LEU A 14 23.50 5.90 10.67
CA LEU A 14 22.83 7.09 10.13
C LEU A 14 21.57 7.46 10.91
N PHE A 15 20.83 6.48 11.44
CA PHE A 15 19.67 6.74 12.29
C PHE A 15 20.11 7.46 13.58
N LYS A 16 21.16 6.96 14.23
CA LYS A 16 21.69 7.54 15.47
C LYS A 16 22.25 8.94 15.23
N GLU A 17 23.00 9.13 14.15
CA GLU A 17 23.54 10.43 13.75
C GLU A 17 22.43 11.45 13.51
N LEU A 18 21.36 11.06 12.82
CA LEU A 18 20.20 11.93 12.59
C LEU A 18 19.54 12.34 13.91
N ILE A 19 19.26 11.38 14.80
CA ILE A 19 18.62 11.69 16.08
C ILE A 19 19.52 12.58 16.94
N ALA A 20 20.83 12.30 17.00
CA ALA A 20 21.79 13.12 17.73
C ALA A 20 21.87 14.55 17.19
N ALA A 21 21.79 14.74 15.87
CA ALA A 21 21.76 16.06 15.26
C ALA A 21 20.47 16.84 15.56
N LEU A 22 19.34 16.12 15.71
CA LEU A 22 18.04 16.73 16.04
C LEU A 22 17.88 17.04 17.54
N LEU A 23 18.56 16.29 18.42
CA LEU A 23 18.35 16.38 19.87
C LEU A 23 18.48 17.81 20.44
N PRO A 24 19.49 18.63 20.10
CA PRO A 24 19.57 20.01 20.60
C PRO A 24 18.40 20.90 20.16
N LEU A 25 17.82 20.61 18.99
CA LEU A 25 16.66 21.33 18.48
C LEU A 25 15.38 20.90 19.20
N ILE A 26 15.27 19.62 19.57
CA ILE A 26 14.16 19.08 20.35
C ILE A 26 14.18 19.66 21.76
N GLU A 27 15.32 19.60 22.45
CA GLU A 27 15.50 20.14 23.80
C GLU A 27 15.30 21.66 23.83
N GLY A 28 15.70 22.35 22.77
CA GLY A 28 15.48 23.78 22.59
C GLY A 28 14.04 24.17 22.16
N GLY A 29 13.13 23.21 22.00
CA GLY A 29 11.74 23.43 21.60
C GLY A 29 11.56 23.95 20.15
N LYS A 30 12.59 23.81 19.30
CA LYS A 30 12.58 24.29 17.91
C LYS A 30 12.07 23.23 16.93
N CYS A 31 12.11 21.95 17.30
CA CYS A 31 11.50 20.88 16.54
C CYS A 31 10.92 19.81 17.46
N LYS A 32 10.09 18.93 16.89
CA LYS A 32 9.52 17.77 17.56
C LYS A 32 9.48 16.61 16.57
N ILE A 33 9.77 15.41 17.06
CA ILE A 33 9.50 14.18 16.32
C ILE A 33 8.05 13.79 16.63
N VAL A 34 7.17 13.97 15.64
CA VAL A 34 5.74 13.65 15.76
C VAL A 34 5.44 12.18 15.54
N GLY A 35 6.33 11.47 14.86
CA GLY A 35 6.06 10.11 14.42
C GLY A 35 7.10 9.57 13.47
N LEU A 36 6.81 8.37 12.97
CA LEU A 36 7.63 7.62 12.05
C LEU A 36 6.77 7.19 10.86
N TYR A 37 7.38 7.11 9.68
CA TYR A 37 6.68 6.89 8.43
C TYR A 37 7.29 5.72 7.66
N SER A 38 6.46 4.80 7.18
CA SER A 38 6.86 3.71 6.27
C SER A 38 5.87 3.57 5.11
N HIS A 39 6.36 3.10 3.97
CA HIS A 39 5.54 2.87 2.80
C HIS A 39 5.94 1.57 2.09
N ALA A 40 5.05 0.56 2.13
CA ALA A 40 5.23 -0.74 1.49
C ALA A 40 4.91 -0.72 -0.02
N GLY A 41 5.66 0.06 -0.81
CA GLY A 41 5.47 0.15 -2.27
C GLY A 41 5.65 -1.17 -3.04
N HIS A 42 6.26 -2.19 -2.44
CA HIS A 42 6.39 -3.53 -3.02
C HIS A 42 5.14 -4.40 -2.82
N SER A 43 4.15 -3.94 -2.04
CA SER A 43 2.86 -4.63 -1.88
C SER A 43 2.08 -4.77 -3.18
N TYR A 44 2.34 -3.93 -4.17
CA TYR A 44 1.75 -4.02 -5.52
C TYR A 44 2.17 -5.30 -6.27
N ALA A 45 3.24 -5.97 -5.84
CA ALA A 45 3.63 -7.27 -6.38
C ALA A 45 2.86 -8.44 -5.75
N GLY A 46 2.26 -8.27 -4.56
CA GLY A 46 1.52 -9.31 -3.85
C GLY A 46 0.24 -9.75 -4.58
N SER A 47 -0.24 -10.97 -4.36
CA SER A 47 -1.35 -11.57 -5.13
C SER A 47 -2.41 -12.25 -4.25
N ASP A 48 -2.39 -12.01 -2.95
CA ASP A 48 -3.27 -12.63 -1.97
C ASP A 48 -3.41 -11.77 -0.70
N PRO A 49 -4.49 -11.95 0.08
CA PRO A 49 -4.73 -11.18 1.30
C PRO A 49 -3.63 -11.37 2.35
N ALA A 50 -3.11 -12.58 2.53
CA ALA A 50 -2.13 -12.88 3.56
C ALA A 50 -0.82 -12.11 3.32
N THR A 51 -0.39 -11.99 2.06
CA THR A 51 0.74 -11.16 1.66
C THR A 51 0.51 -9.69 2.03
N ALA A 52 -0.64 -9.12 1.69
CA ALA A 52 -0.94 -7.71 2.00
C ALA A 52 -0.99 -7.43 3.52
N ILE A 53 -1.59 -8.34 4.30
CA ILE A 53 -1.64 -8.27 5.77
C ILE A 53 -0.24 -8.39 6.38
N SER A 54 0.58 -9.31 5.88
CA SER A 54 1.95 -9.51 6.36
C SER A 54 2.82 -8.28 6.09
N LEU A 55 2.68 -7.65 4.92
CA LEU A 55 3.41 -6.42 4.60
C LEU A 55 3.01 -5.23 5.48
N LEU A 56 1.71 -5.07 5.78
CA LEU A 56 1.25 -4.08 6.76
C LEU A 56 1.87 -4.32 8.14
N ASN A 57 1.90 -5.58 8.57
CA ASN A 57 2.54 -5.97 9.82
C ASN A 57 4.04 -5.63 9.82
N ASP A 58 4.76 -5.88 8.73
CA ASP A 58 6.17 -5.57 8.61
C ASP A 58 6.45 -4.07 8.64
N GLU A 59 5.57 -3.24 8.07
CA GLU A 59 5.63 -1.77 8.23
C GLU A 59 5.55 -1.38 9.71
N LEU A 60 4.53 -1.88 10.43
CA LEU A 60 4.33 -1.57 11.85
C LEU A 60 5.49 -2.05 12.72
N ARG A 61 6.00 -3.26 12.49
CA ARG A 61 7.15 -3.80 13.25
C ARG A 61 8.40 -2.96 13.04
N ALA A 62 8.66 -2.54 11.80
CA ALA A 62 9.81 -1.69 11.53
C ALA A 62 9.71 -0.31 12.20
N LEU A 63 8.50 0.26 12.29
CA LEU A 63 8.29 1.51 13.02
C LEU A 63 8.37 1.31 14.54
N LEU A 64 7.93 0.15 15.05
CA LEU A 64 8.10 -0.22 16.45
C LEU A 64 9.58 -0.33 16.83
N ASP A 65 10.39 -1.00 16.02
CA ASP A 65 11.84 -1.09 16.21
C ASP A 65 12.51 0.30 16.17
N ALA A 66 12.12 1.13 15.20
CA ALA A 66 12.60 2.51 15.08
C ALA A 66 12.19 3.39 16.27
N SER A 67 10.98 3.21 16.81
CA SER A 67 10.51 3.91 18.00
C SER A 67 11.33 3.54 19.24
N ASN A 68 11.61 2.25 19.42
CA ASN A 68 12.45 1.79 20.53
C ASN A 68 13.87 2.37 20.42
N ALA A 69 14.45 2.36 19.21
CA ALA A 69 15.75 2.97 18.96
C ALA A 69 15.74 4.49 19.21
N LEU A 70 14.69 5.19 18.78
CA LEU A 70 14.53 6.62 19.02
C LEU A 70 14.44 6.94 20.51
N ARG A 71 13.57 6.25 21.25
CA ARG A 71 13.36 6.47 22.69
C ARG A 71 14.60 6.19 23.54
N ALA A 72 15.53 5.36 23.04
CA ALA A 72 16.83 5.13 23.68
C ALA A 72 17.82 6.30 23.50
N LEU A 73 17.59 7.18 22.51
CA LEU A 73 18.51 8.27 22.14
C LEU A 73 17.96 9.66 22.46
N ALA A 74 16.65 9.82 22.50
CA ALA A 74 15.98 11.09 22.74
C ALA A 74 14.66 10.89 23.49
N PRO A 75 14.25 11.87 24.33
CA PRO A 75 12.89 11.89 24.84
C PRO A 75 11.91 12.03 23.68
N ALA A 76 10.82 11.26 23.75
CA ALA A 76 9.74 11.32 22.78
C ALA A 76 8.40 11.25 23.51
N ASP A 77 7.48 12.13 23.14
CA ASP A 77 6.06 12.02 23.51
C ASP A 77 5.44 10.77 22.83
N GLN A 78 4.11 10.63 22.91
CA GLN A 78 3.39 9.69 22.08
C GLN A 78 3.72 9.94 20.59
N LEU A 79 4.08 8.87 19.88
CA LEU A 79 4.48 8.90 18.47
C LEU A 79 3.32 8.46 17.57
N THR A 80 3.25 9.00 16.35
CA THR A 80 2.37 8.46 15.29
C THR A 80 3.14 7.53 14.36
N PHE A 81 2.68 6.31 14.18
CA PHE A 81 3.18 5.37 13.18
C PHE A 81 2.29 5.46 11.95
N SER A 82 2.80 6.13 10.92
CA SER A 82 2.11 6.27 9.64
C SER A 82 2.61 5.20 8.69
N VAL A 83 1.74 4.26 8.32
CA VAL A 83 2.05 3.11 7.44
C VAL A 83 1.03 2.99 6.33
N GLY A 84 1.43 2.41 5.20
CA GLY A 84 0.47 2.02 4.18
C GLY A 84 0.92 2.23 2.75
N ALA A 85 0.43 1.34 1.90
CA ALA A 85 0.15 1.57 0.51
C ALA A 85 -1.31 1.14 0.30
N THR A 86 -1.96 1.51 -0.81
CA THR A 86 -3.37 1.12 -1.02
C THR A 86 -3.62 -0.39 -0.80
N PRO A 87 -2.76 -1.33 -1.26
CA PRO A 87 -2.94 -2.75 -0.94
C PRO A 87 -2.87 -3.05 0.58
N THR A 88 -1.85 -2.55 1.30
CA THR A 88 -1.68 -2.84 2.73
C THR A 88 -2.73 -2.13 3.60
N THR A 89 -3.08 -0.89 3.28
CA THR A 89 -4.14 -0.12 3.97
C THR A 89 -5.51 -0.76 3.79
N THR A 90 -5.86 -1.16 2.57
CA THR A 90 -7.17 -1.78 2.31
C THR A 90 -7.27 -3.20 2.85
N ALA A 91 -6.14 -3.89 3.07
CA ALA A 91 -6.11 -5.19 3.73
C ALA A 91 -6.59 -5.17 5.19
N VAL A 92 -6.67 -3.99 5.83
CA VAL A 92 -7.32 -3.82 7.15
C VAL A 92 -8.80 -4.24 7.12
N TYR A 93 -9.43 -4.21 5.94
CA TYR A 93 -10.76 -4.80 5.76
C TYR A 93 -10.82 -6.25 6.27
N ASN A 94 -9.80 -7.07 5.97
CA ASN A 94 -9.75 -8.48 6.35
C ASN A 94 -9.61 -8.68 7.88
N LEU A 95 -9.06 -7.69 8.58
CA LEU A 95 -8.99 -7.68 10.04
C LEU A 95 -10.36 -7.43 10.66
N LEU A 96 -11.14 -6.54 10.06
CA LEU A 96 -12.48 -6.18 10.54
C LEU A 96 -13.55 -7.17 10.06
N HIS A 97 -13.30 -7.87 8.96
CA HIS A 97 -14.20 -8.84 8.35
C HIS A 97 -13.45 -10.14 8.00
N PRO A 98 -13.04 -10.94 9.00
CA PRO A 98 -12.33 -12.20 8.74
C PRO A 98 -13.16 -13.13 7.84
N SER A 99 -12.52 -13.71 6.83
CA SER A 99 -13.18 -14.66 5.93
C SER A 99 -13.58 -15.93 6.66
N ALA A 100 -14.82 -16.40 6.46
CA ALA A 100 -15.29 -17.68 6.99
C ALA A 100 -14.52 -18.89 6.42
N SER A 101 -13.86 -18.71 5.29
CA SER A 101 -13.01 -19.69 4.62
C SER A 101 -11.58 -19.16 4.41
N ALA A 102 -11.07 -18.39 5.38
CA ALA A 102 -9.70 -17.88 5.37
C ALA A 102 -8.69 -19.02 5.25
N SER A 103 -7.61 -18.79 4.50
CA SER A 103 -6.50 -19.74 4.46
C SER A 103 -5.75 -19.77 5.80
N ALA A 104 -4.96 -20.82 6.03
CA ALA A 104 -4.10 -20.90 7.21
C ALA A 104 -3.07 -19.75 7.26
N SER A 105 -2.57 -19.31 6.10
CA SER A 105 -1.65 -18.17 6.00
C SER A 105 -2.33 -16.85 6.35
N GLU A 106 -3.56 -16.63 5.88
CA GLU A 106 -4.35 -15.44 6.21
C GLU A 106 -4.65 -15.37 7.72
N THR A 107 -5.11 -16.49 8.29
CA THR A 107 -5.36 -16.60 9.75
C THR A 107 -4.11 -16.27 10.57
N THR A 108 -2.96 -16.82 10.16
CA THR A 108 -1.66 -16.57 10.83
C THR A 108 -1.23 -15.11 10.70
N ALA A 109 -1.38 -14.53 9.51
CA ALA A 109 -1.03 -13.13 9.24
C ALA A 109 -1.90 -12.18 10.06
N LEU A 110 -3.21 -12.44 10.17
CA LEU A 110 -4.14 -11.65 10.99
C LEU A 110 -3.79 -11.71 12.47
N ALA A 111 -3.55 -12.90 13.02
CA ALA A 111 -3.16 -13.06 14.42
C ALA A 111 -1.84 -12.33 14.73
N THR A 112 -0.87 -12.40 13.80
CA THR A 112 0.41 -11.69 13.92
C THR A 112 0.22 -10.17 13.91
N LEU A 113 -0.58 -9.64 12.96
CA LEU A 113 -0.89 -8.23 12.87
C LEU A 113 -1.60 -7.72 14.13
N GLN A 114 -2.56 -8.47 14.67
CA GLN A 114 -3.25 -8.14 15.93
C GLN A 114 -2.26 -8.02 17.10
N GLY A 115 -1.33 -8.97 17.24
CA GLY A 115 -0.27 -8.91 18.24
C GLY A 115 0.63 -7.68 18.07
N THR A 116 1.00 -7.35 16.84
CA THR A 116 1.80 -6.15 16.54
C THR A 116 1.04 -4.86 16.86
N ILE A 117 -0.25 -4.76 16.52
CA ILE A 117 -1.07 -3.59 16.86
C ILE A 117 -1.13 -3.38 18.37
N GLU A 118 -1.24 -4.46 19.15
CA GLU A 118 -1.20 -4.39 20.61
C GLU A 118 0.17 -3.93 21.12
N ALA A 119 1.26 -4.45 20.56
CA ALA A 119 2.62 -4.01 20.90
C ALA A 119 2.85 -2.52 20.58
N VAL A 120 2.30 -2.01 19.48
CA VAL A 120 2.36 -0.58 19.12
C VAL A 120 1.64 0.28 20.16
N LYS A 121 0.45 -0.14 20.62
CA LYS A 121 -0.27 0.56 21.69
C LYS A 121 0.52 0.58 22.99
N GLN A 122 1.15 -0.55 23.35
CA GLN A 122 1.99 -0.66 24.56
C GLN A 122 3.25 0.22 24.49
N ALA A 123 3.72 0.53 23.28
CA ALA A 123 4.85 1.44 23.05
C ALA A 123 4.47 2.93 23.03
N ASP A 124 3.26 3.27 23.50
CA ASP A 124 2.68 4.62 23.48
C ASP A 124 2.78 5.25 22.08
N ALA A 125 2.22 4.56 21.10
CA ALA A 125 2.15 5.04 19.73
C ALA A 125 0.74 4.88 19.14
N ALA A 126 0.31 5.89 18.38
CA ALA A 126 -0.91 5.87 17.59
C ALA A 126 -0.61 5.33 16.18
N ILE A 127 -1.57 4.63 15.57
CA ILE A 127 -1.43 4.14 14.19
C ILE A 127 -2.24 5.03 13.26
N GLU A 128 -1.59 5.51 12.21
CA GLU A 128 -2.21 6.19 11.07
C GLU A 128 -2.02 5.31 9.82
N LEU A 129 -3.07 5.16 9.02
CA LEU A 129 -3.02 4.46 7.74
C LEU A 129 -3.09 5.47 6.60
N HIS A 130 -2.18 5.36 5.64
CA HIS A 130 -2.17 6.23 4.46
C HIS A 130 -2.27 5.43 3.15
N ALA A 131 -3.22 5.85 2.30
CA ALA A 131 -3.42 5.31 0.96
C ALA A 131 -3.83 6.42 -0.01
N GLY A 132 -3.45 6.27 -1.28
CA GLY A 132 -3.61 7.33 -2.30
C GLY A 132 -4.51 6.95 -3.46
N VAL A 133 -4.34 5.76 -4.04
CA VAL A 133 -5.08 5.34 -5.25
C VAL A 133 -6.47 4.76 -4.93
N TYR A 134 -6.77 4.44 -3.67
CA TYR A 134 -8.05 3.85 -3.27
C TYR A 134 -9.32 4.63 -3.65
N PRO A 135 -9.33 5.98 -3.84
CA PRO A 135 -10.54 6.69 -4.25
C PRO A 135 -10.93 6.44 -5.71
N VAL A 136 -10.00 6.03 -6.57
CA VAL A 136 -10.27 5.79 -8.00
C VAL A 136 -10.04 4.33 -8.40
N LEU A 137 -9.12 3.66 -7.70
CA LEU A 137 -8.65 2.31 -8.00
C LEU A 137 -8.13 2.19 -9.45
N ASP A 138 -7.58 1.03 -9.75
CA ASP A 138 -7.13 0.65 -11.08
C ASP A 138 -7.01 -0.89 -11.14
N MET A 139 -6.68 -1.39 -12.33
CA MET A 139 -6.49 -2.82 -12.51
C MET A 139 -5.31 -3.39 -11.72
N GLN A 140 -4.32 -2.58 -11.36
CA GLN A 140 -3.19 -3.03 -10.55
C GLN A 140 -3.65 -3.27 -9.11
N GLN A 141 -4.57 -2.45 -8.58
CA GLN A 141 -5.18 -2.68 -7.27
C GLN A 141 -5.94 -4.01 -7.22
N LEU A 142 -6.74 -4.30 -8.25
CA LEU A 142 -7.44 -5.59 -8.36
C LEU A 142 -6.44 -6.76 -8.40
N ALA A 143 -5.35 -6.62 -9.16
CA ALA A 143 -4.32 -7.64 -9.31
C ALA A 143 -3.56 -7.95 -8.01
N THR A 144 -3.63 -7.07 -7.00
CA THR A 144 -3.00 -7.34 -5.71
C THR A 144 -3.75 -8.39 -4.88
N SER A 145 -5.05 -8.57 -5.13
CA SER A 145 -5.94 -9.40 -4.32
C SER A 145 -5.84 -9.11 -2.81
N ALA A 146 -5.57 -7.86 -2.43
CA ALA A 146 -5.44 -7.47 -1.03
C ALA A 146 -6.77 -7.54 -0.25
N ARG A 147 -7.89 -7.50 -0.97
CA ARG A 147 -9.25 -7.70 -0.47
C ARG A 147 -9.95 -8.84 -1.24
N PRO A 148 -10.97 -9.50 -0.66
CA PRO A 148 -11.78 -10.47 -1.37
C PRO A 148 -12.43 -9.87 -2.61
N LEU A 149 -12.60 -10.66 -3.67
CA LEU A 149 -13.27 -10.22 -4.90
C LEU A 149 -14.73 -9.81 -4.68
N SER A 150 -15.37 -10.29 -3.61
CA SER A 150 -16.71 -9.87 -3.18
C SER A 150 -16.75 -8.43 -2.63
N GLN A 151 -15.60 -7.76 -2.51
CA GLN A 151 -15.44 -6.41 -1.94
C GLN A 151 -14.60 -5.48 -2.81
N LEU A 152 -13.93 -6.03 -3.82
CA LEU A 152 -13.11 -5.26 -4.73
C LEU A 152 -13.16 -5.92 -6.12
N SER A 153 -13.94 -5.32 -7.02
CA SER A 153 -14.12 -5.74 -8.40
C SER A 153 -13.82 -4.60 -9.38
N THR A 154 -13.98 -4.87 -10.67
CA THR A 154 -13.92 -3.84 -11.71
C THR A 154 -14.97 -2.75 -11.55
N ASP A 155 -16.05 -3.02 -10.82
CA ASP A 155 -17.17 -2.09 -10.63
C ASP A 155 -16.79 -0.98 -9.63
N ASP A 156 -15.78 -1.22 -8.78
CA ASP A 156 -15.24 -0.24 -7.85
C ASP A 156 -14.25 0.74 -8.52
N ILE A 157 -13.85 0.51 -9.78
CA ILE A 157 -12.92 1.39 -10.49
C ILE A 157 -13.65 2.64 -10.99
N ALA A 158 -13.34 3.80 -10.40
CA ALA A 158 -13.99 5.06 -10.74
C ALA A 158 -13.36 5.77 -11.95
N LEU A 159 -12.16 5.36 -12.39
CA LEU A 159 -11.46 5.96 -13.52
C LEU A 159 -11.52 5.06 -14.77
N THR A 160 -12.10 5.58 -15.83
CA THR A 160 -12.07 4.97 -17.16
C THR A 160 -11.66 5.99 -18.22
N ILE A 161 -11.03 5.51 -19.31
CA ILE A 161 -10.65 6.34 -20.45
C ILE A 161 -11.61 6.06 -21.60
N LEU A 162 -12.37 7.07 -22.01
CA LEU A 162 -13.21 6.98 -23.20
C LEU A 162 -12.33 6.94 -24.46
N ALA A 163 -12.57 5.95 -25.31
CA ALA A 163 -11.89 5.81 -26.58
C ALA A 163 -12.91 5.54 -27.71
N GLU A 164 -12.63 6.10 -28.88
CA GLU A 164 -13.39 5.86 -30.10
C GLU A 164 -12.66 4.85 -30.97
N VAL A 165 -13.39 3.94 -31.63
CA VAL A 165 -12.83 3.05 -32.64
C VAL A 165 -12.63 3.84 -33.93
N ALA A 166 -11.37 4.18 -34.23
CA ALA A 166 -11.01 4.94 -35.43
C ALA A 166 -11.01 4.08 -36.70
N SER A 167 -10.69 2.78 -36.60
CA SER A 167 -10.62 1.87 -37.74
C SER A 167 -10.69 0.40 -37.31
N ILE A 168 -11.14 -0.48 -38.20
CA ILE A 168 -11.19 -1.93 -38.02
C ILE A 168 -10.37 -2.58 -39.14
N TYR A 169 -9.60 -3.64 -38.86
CA TYR A 169 -8.75 -4.32 -39.83
C TYR A 169 -9.14 -5.80 -40.07
N PRO A 170 -10.26 -6.09 -40.78
CA PRO A 170 -10.74 -7.46 -40.98
C PRO A 170 -9.72 -8.39 -41.67
N HIS A 171 -8.90 -7.84 -42.58
CA HIS A 171 -7.93 -8.60 -43.37
C HIS A 171 -6.81 -9.22 -42.54
N ARG A 172 -6.55 -8.72 -41.33
CA ARG A 172 -5.53 -9.28 -40.42
C ARG A 172 -5.99 -10.56 -39.73
N ARG A 173 -7.29 -10.88 -39.77
CA ARG A 173 -7.91 -12.09 -39.18
C ARG A 173 -7.64 -12.27 -37.66
N THR A 174 -7.25 -11.21 -36.98
CA THR A 174 -7.01 -11.16 -35.53
C THR A 174 -8.15 -10.49 -34.75
N GLY A 175 -9.10 -9.84 -35.45
CA GLY A 175 -10.12 -9.01 -34.81
C GLY A 175 -9.60 -7.64 -34.35
N GLU A 176 -8.53 -7.14 -34.96
CA GLU A 176 -7.88 -5.89 -34.54
C GLU A 176 -8.71 -4.63 -34.87
N ALA A 177 -8.80 -3.73 -33.90
CA ALA A 177 -9.36 -2.38 -34.02
C ALA A 177 -8.35 -1.35 -33.51
N LEU A 178 -8.26 -0.21 -34.21
CA LEU A 178 -7.48 0.95 -33.77
C LEU A 178 -8.40 1.90 -32.99
N ILE A 179 -7.97 2.30 -31.80
CA ILE A 179 -8.68 3.25 -30.95
C ILE A 179 -7.94 4.59 -30.86
N THR A 180 -8.67 5.65 -30.48
CA THR A 180 -8.11 7.00 -30.31
C THR A 180 -7.29 7.19 -29.04
N ALA A 181 -7.23 6.18 -28.16
CA ALA A 181 -6.44 6.19 -26.93
C ALA A 181 -5.16 5.35 -27.06
N GLY A 182 -4.03 6.02 -27.29
CA GLY A 182 -2.69 5.41 -27.23
C GLY A 182 -2.01 5.61 -25.88
N SER A 183 -0.70 5.34 -25.81
CA SER A 183 0.10 5.48 -24.57
C SER A 183 0.11 6.87 -23.93
N ILE A 184 -0.22 7.93 -24.68
CA ILE A 184 -0.41 9.28 -24.12
C ILE A 184 -1.64 9.33 -23.21
N ALA A 185 -2.70 8.61 -23.57
CA ALA A 185 -3.95 8.55 -22.80
C ALA A 185 -3.92 7.43 -21.74
N LEU A 186 -3.36 6.26 -22.08
CA LEU A 186 -3.38 5.07 -21.23
C LEU A 186 -2.16 4.95 -20.30
N GLY A 187 -1.10 5.72 -20.55
CA GLY A 187 0.20 5.48 -19.93
C GLY A 187 0.92 4.27 -20.52
N LYS A 188 1.97 3.82 -19.83
CA LYS A 188 2.79 2.65 -20.21
C LYS A 188 2.96 1.65 -19.07
N ASP A 189 2.26 1.87 -17.96
CA ASP A 189 2.33 0.98 -16.81
C ASP A 189 1.59 -0.33 -17.12
N LEU A 190 2.22 -1.43 -16.74
CA LEU A 190 1.70 -2.78 -16.98
C LEU A 190 1.06 -3.33 -15.72
N CYS A 191 0.03 -4.15 -15.91
CA CYS A 191 -0.55 -4.95 -14.84
C CYS A 191 -0.15 -6.42 -15.02
N LYS A 192 0.22 -7.09 -13.94
CA LYS A 192 0.62 -8.51 -13.98
C LYS A 192 -0.51 -9.48 -14.32
N SER A 193 -1.76 -9.02 -14.33
CA SER A 193 -2.94 -9.88 -14.53
C SER A 193 -3.40 -9.97 -15.99
N TYR A 194 -2.87 -9.14 -16.90
CA TYR A 194 -3.25 -9.17 -18.31
C TYR A 194 -2.15 -8.55 -19.19
N ASP A 195 -2.17 -8.88 -20.48
CA ASP A 195 -1.27 -8.27 -21.46
C ASP A 195 -1.82 -6.92 -21.95
N GLY A 196 -0.96 -5.91 -22.02
CA GLY A 196 -1.29 -4.59 -22.57
C GLY A 196 -1.43 -3.49 -21.50
N SER A 197 -2.05 -2.37 -21.89
CA SER A 197 -2.11 -1.12 -21.09
C SER A 197 -3.51 -0.74 -20.61
N GLY A 198 -4.49 -1.65 -20.76
CA GLY A 198 -5.84 -1.44 -20.26
C GLY A 198 -6.76 -2.62 -20.58
N VAL A 199 -7.90 -2.67 -19.89
CA VAL A 199 -8.97 -3.64 -20.15
C VAL A 199 -10.15 -2.90 -20.78
N VAL A 200 -10.68 -3.44 -21.87
CA VAL A 200 -11.84 -2.87 -22.57
C VAL A 200 -13.11 -3.18 -21.79
N SER A 201 -13.93 -2.17 -21.51
CA SER A 201 -15.27 -2.30 -20.95
C SER A 201 -16.31 -1.67 -21.88
N THR A 202 -17.59 -2.04 -21.71
CA THR A 202 -18.67 -1.35 -22.41
C THR A 202 -18.87 0.06 -21.85
N TRP A 203 -19.25 1.00 -22.71
CA TRP A 203 -19.58 2.36 -22.28
C TRP A 203 -20.69 2.34 -21.22
N GLY A 204 -20.47 3.01 -20.09
CA GLY A 204 -21.44 3.08 -18.99
C GLY A 204 -21.59 1.79 -18.18
N ALA A 205 -20.64 0.85 -18.29
CA ALA A 205 -20.65 -0.39 -17.49
C ALA A 205 -20.25 -0.21 -16.02
N VAL A 206 -19.81 0.99 -15.63
CA VAL A 206 -19.50 1.31 -14.24
C VAL A 206 -20.81 1.64 -13.54
N GLY A 207 -21.42 0.65 -12.90
CA GLY A 207 -22.71 0.76 -12.20
C GLY A 207 -22.87 -0.32 -11.15
#